data_AF-A0A914CUW2-F1
#
_entry.id   AF-A0A914CUW2-F1
#
_cell.length_a   1.000
_cell.length_b   1.000
_cell.length_c   1.000
_cell.angle_alpha   90.00
_cell.angle_beta   90.00
_cell.angle_gamma   90.00
#
_symmetry.space_group_name_H-M   'P 1'
#
loop_
_entity.id
_entity.type
_entity.pdbx_description
1 polymer ?
#
loop_
_entity_poly.entity_id
_entity_poly.type
_entity_poly.pdbx_seq_one_letter_code
_entity_poly.pdbx_strand_id
1 'polypeptide(L)'
;MEWLKWEDQERVRARIKVIQEDGAAAEEMGIGTPKPAVPKVEHAKAGSGKCFTCKEKIPKGELRIGYKASNYHPQCFQTLNVYQGGADEIGGFEDLIDGEKQALEKLFGKAAEKRPAKEENGEGPPKKKEKTETVEDDPETLKKLKKQSDTLWAVREKFQENLDSHEMEELLLANGRYKTKGGPDKMLDQLIDCAVFGVPAKCTKCENGTLFFSTSAHAYQCMGNISEYTRCMHSTRKPDRVPFRIPSKMKKSNEFLASYQIPQLTERVYSAAMLKEVPLEKAKPGPSLTRTVGATSEKSFLSSKSGGRQKMLVKNGCTVDPAAEKAEKL
;
A
#
# COMPACT_ATOMS: atom_id res chain seq x y z
N MET A 1 -11.53 4.86 -6.51
CA MET A 1 -12.00 5.65 -7.67
C MET A 1 -13.46 5.33 -8.03
N GLU A 2 -14.01 4.15 -7.67
CA GLU A 2 -15.40 3.78 -8.04
C GLU A 2 -16.48 4.69 -7.46
N TRP A 3 -16.30 5.17 -6.22
CA TRP A 3 -17.21 6.13 -5.58
C TRP A 3 -16.93 7.58 -5.99
N LEU A 4 -16.41 7.80 -7.19
CA LEU A 4 -16.20 9.11 -7.79
C LEU A 4 -17.05 9.17 -9.07
N LYS A 5 -17.71 10.30 -9.35
CA LYS A 5 -18.53 10.42 -10.57
C LYS A 5 -17.67 10.23 -11.82
N TRP A 6 -18.22 9.69 -12.90
CA TRP A 6 -17.41 9.32 -14.08
C TRP A 6 -16.59 10.50 -14.62
N GLU A 7 -17.18 11.69 -14.70
CA GLU A 7 -16.51 12.92 -15.14
C GLU A 7 -15.31 13.24 -14.24
N ASP A 8 -15.45 13.07 -12.93
CA ASP A 8 -14.36 13.25 -11.98
C ASP A 8 -13.27 12.17 -12.13
N GLN A 9 -13.65 10.93 -12.43
CA GLN A 9 -12.68 9.88 -12.74
C GLN A 9 -11.86 10.25 -13.99
N GLU A 10 -12.50 10.76 -15.03
CA GLU A 10 -11.83 11.22 -16.25
C GLU A 10 -10.91 12.42 -15.99
N ARG A 11 -11.37 13.40 -15.18
CA ARG A 11 -10.52 14.50 -14.73
C ARG A 11 -9.26 14.01 -14.02
N VAL A 12 -9.39 13.05 -13.11
CA VAL A 12 -8.24 12.48 -12.40
C VAL A 12 -7.34 11.69 -13.36
N ARG A 13 -7.89 10.86 -14.25
CA ARG A 13 -7.11 10.12 -15.26
C ARG A 13 -6.34 11.05 -16.18
N ALA A 14 -6.95 12.14 -16.66
CA ALA A 14 -6.30 13.13 -17.48
C ALA A 14 -5.13 13.80 -16.75
N ARG A 15 -5.33 14.20 -15.49
CA ARG A 15 -4.24 14.75 -14.66
C ARG A 15 -3.10 13.75 -14.44
N ILE A 16 -3.41 12.47 -14.24
CA ILE A 16 -2.40 11.42 -14.11
C ILE A 16 -1.61 11.25 -15.42
N LYS A 17 -2.28 11.28 -16.58
CA LYS A 17 -1.61 11.23 -17.89
C LYS A 17 -0.62 12.41 -18.06
N VAL A 18 -1.04 13.62 -17.72
CA VAL A 18 -0.17 14.81 -17.77
C VAL A 18 1.06 14.63 -16.87
N ILE A 19 0.91 14.14 -15.64
CA ILE A 19 2.04 13.87 -14.73
C ILE A 19 2.99 12.81 -15.31
N GLN A 20 2.46 11.77 -15.97
CA GLN A 20 3.25 10.68 -16.52
C GLN A 20 4.03 11.08 -17.78
N GLU A 21 3.44 11.92 -18.62
CA GLU A 21 4.01 12.34 -19.90
C GLU A 21 4.93 13.56 -19.75
N ASP A 22 4.55 14.55 -18.94
CA ASP A 22 5.30 15.79 -18.75
C ASP A 22 5.15 16.35 -17.33
N GLY A 23 6.05 15.90 -16.45
CA GLY A 23 6.09 16.34 -15.06
C GLY A 23 6.38 17.84 -14.87
N ALA A 24 6.99 18.51 -15.86
CA ALA A 24 7.25 19.95 -15.79
C ALA A 24 5.97 20.75 -16.07
N ALA A 25 5.21 20.35 -17.10
CA ALA A 25 3.89 20.94 -17.38
C ALA A 25 2.90 20.70 -16.22
N ALA A 26 2.97 19.53 -15.57
CA ALA A 26 2.17 19.26 -14.37
C ALA A 26 2.51 20.22 -13.21
N GLU A 27 3.79 20.57 -13.03
CA GLU A 27 4.25 21.51 -11.99
C GLU A 27 3.78 22.95 -12.27
N GLU A 28 3.85 23.41 -13.53
CA GLU A 28 3.32 24.72 -13.94
C GLU A 28 1.80 24.83 -13.76
N MET A 29 1.06 23.75 -14.00
CA MET A 29 -0.38 23.69 -13.77
C MET A 29 -0.77 23.52 -12.29
N GLY A 30 0.20 23.51 -11.37
CA GLY A 30 -0.03 23.30 -9.94
C GLY A 30 -0.54 21.88 -9.60
N ILE A 31 -0.42 20.93 -10.53
CA ILE A 31 -0.75 19.52 -10.35
C ILE A 31 0.47 18.83 -9.73
N GLY A 32 0.81 19.24 -8.50
CA GLY A 32 2.00 18.75 -7.82
C GLY A 32 1.75 17.46 -7.05
N THR A 33 2.51 16.40 -7.33
CA THR A 33 2.92 15.48 -6.27
C THR A 33 3.70 16.28 -5.23
N PRO A 34 3.54 16.05 -3.90
CA PRO A 34 4.35 16.73 -2.91
C PRO A 34 5.83 16.56 -3.28
N LYS A 35 6.56 17.67 -3.49
CA LYS A 35 7.99 17.63 -3.82
C LYS A 35 8.66 16.68 -2.83
N PRO A 36 9.45 15.70 -3.29
CA PRO A 36 10.20 14.86 -2.37
C PRO A 36 11.03 15.80 -1.51
N ALA A 37 10.87 15.71 -0.19
CA ALA A 37 11.62 16.54 0.74
C ALA A 37 13.11 16.33 0.44
N VAL A 38 13.78 17.32 -0.13
CA VAL A 38 15.21 17.23 -0.42
C VAL A 38 15.94 17.39 0.92
N PRO A 39 16.82 16.46 1.31
CA PRO A 39 17.63 16.64 2.50
C PRO A 39 18.50 17.88 2.34
N LYS A 40 18.65 18.65 3.42
CA LYS A 40 19.49 19.84 3.45
C LYS A 40 20.64 19.63 4.41
N VAL A 41 21.86 19.89 3.98
CA VAL A 41 23.05 19.86 4.84
C VAL A 41 23.42 21.29 5.25
N GLU A 42 23.71 21.48 6.53
CA GLU A 42 24.17 22.76 7.08
C GLU A 42 24.95 22.54 8.38
N HIS A 43 25.79 23.50 8.74
CA HIS A 43 26.37 23.57 10.09
C HIS A 43 25.30 24.01 11.10
N ALA A 44 25.25 23.33 12.24
CA ALA A 44 24.27 23.59 13.28
C ALA A 44 24.43 25.01 13.84
N LYS A 45 23.47 25.90 13.53
CA LYS A 45 23.46 27.30 13.99
C LYS A 45 23.40 27.44 15.52
N ALA A 46 22.77 26.47 16.18
CA ALA A 46 22.67 26.37 17.63
C ALA A 46 22.89 24.93 18.09
N GLY A 47 23.63 24.73 19.19
CA GLY A 47 23.97 23.42 19.76
C GLY A 47 22.84 22.77 20.58
N SER A 48 21.59 23.18 20.35
CA SER A 48 20.41 22.69 21.07
C SER A 48 19.61 21.63 20.29
N GLY A 49 19.91 21.43 19.01
CA GLY A 49 19.25 20.42 18.18
C GLY A 49 19.65 19.00 18.59
N LYS A 50 18.70 18.07 18.62
CA LYS A 50 18.99 16.63 18.86
C LYS A 50 18.90 15.86 17.55
N CYS A 51 19.77 14.87 17.37
CA CYS A 51 19.66 13.91 16.29
C CYS A 51 18.45 13.00 16.53
N PHE A 52 17.58 12.83 15.52
CA PHE A 52 16.37 12.02 15.67
C PHE A 52 16.66 10.51 15.81
N THR A 53 17.76 10.02 15.23
CA THR A 53 18.14 8.60 15.28
C THR A 53 18.74 8.21 16.63
N CYS A 54 19.84 8.85 17.05
CA CYS A 54 20.54 8.50 18.29
C CYS A 54 20.08 9.30 19.52
N LYS A 55 19.25 10.34 19.34
CA LYS A 55 18.74 11.24 20.40
C LYS A 55 19.81 12.08 21.11
N GLU A 56 21.05 12.04 20.65
CA GLU A 56 22.15 12.86 21.17
C GLU A 56 22.08 14.30 20.64
N LYS A 57 22.71 15.24 21.36
CA LYS A 57 22.77 16.65 20.96
C LYS A 57 23.76 16.82 19.81
N ILE A 58 23.38 17.62 18.82
CA ILE A 58 24.24 18.09 17.73
C ILE A 58 24.89 19.40 18.19
N PRO A 59 26.21 19.45 18.42
CA PRO A 59 26.93 20.64 18.84
C PRO A 59 26.83 21.79 17.84
N LYS A 60 26.99 23.03 18.33
CA LYS A 60 27.01 24.23 17.47
C LYS A 60 28.22 24.16 16.54
N GLY A 61 28.00 24.43 15.25
CA GLY A 61 29.05 24.41 14.23
C GLY A 61 29.33 23.02 13.65
N GLU A 62 28.73 21.94 14.17
CA GLU A 62 28.84 20.62 13.55
C GLU A 62 27.87 20.42 12.39
N LEU A 63 28.28 19.60 11.43
CA LEU A 63 27.48 19.20 10.27
C LEU A 63 26.23 18.42 10.68
N ARG A 64 25.08 18.83 10.15
CA ARG A 64 23.82 18.10 10.28
C ARG A 64 23.07 18.04 8.97
N ILE A 65 22.25 17.01 8.83
CA ILE A 65 21.31 16.85 7.73
C ILE A 65 19.89 17.08 8.26
N GLY A 66 19.21 18.08 7.73
CA GLY A 66 17.79 18.34 7.94
C GLY A 66 16.94 17.58 6.92
N TYR A 67 15.97 16.80 7.40
CA TYR A 67 15.02 16.07 6.56
C TYR A 67 13.67 15.96 7.25
N LYS A 68 12.58 16.35 6.58
CA LYS A 68 11.19 16.32 7.09
C LYS A 68 11.06 16.81 8.54
N ALA A 69 11.45 18.07 8.77
CA ALA A 69 11.42 18.77 10.07
C ALA A 69 12.30 18.15 11.18
N SER A 70 13.09 17.12 10.88
CA SER A 70 14.01 16.45 11.81
C SER A 70 15.46 16.72 11.44
N ASN A 71 16.35 16.65 12.44
CA ASN A 71 17.79 16.82 12.25
C ASN A 71 18.51 15.49 12.52
N TYR A 72 19.55 15.22 11.75
CA TYR A 72 20.33 13.99 11.80
C TYR A 72 21.83 14.28 11.77
N HIS A 73 22.63 13.47 12.47
CA HIS A 73 24.05 13.38 12.13
C HIS A 73 24.20 12.76 10.73
N PRO A 74 25.22 13.13 9.94
CA PRO A 74 25.44 12.57 8.60
C PRO A 74 25.46 11.03 8.57
N GLN A 75 26.18 10.41 9.51
CA GLN A 75 26.26 8.95 9.65
C GLN A 75 24.92 8.32 10.03
N CYS A 76 24.19 8.96 10.94
CA CYS A 76 22.87 8.49 11.38
C CYS A 76 21.85 8.57 10.24
N PHE A 77 21.96 9.57 9.37
CA PHE A 77 21.09 9.72 8.21
C PHE A 77 21.38 8.65 7.14
N GLN A 78 22.66 8.36 6.87
CA GLN A 78 23.07 7.27 5.97
C GLN A 78 22.51 5.92 6.43
N THR A 79 22.58 5.64 7.74
CA THR A 79 22.11 4.37 8.34
C THR A 79 20.60 4.18 8.19
N LEU A 80 19.82 5.27 8.16
CA LEU A 80 18.37 5.19 7.95
C LEU A 80 18.00 4.76 6.52
N ASN A 81 18.92 4.91 5.56
CA ASN A 81 18.75 4.54 4.15
C ASN A 81 17.44 5.08 3.53
N VAL A 82 16.99 6.26 3.99
CA VAL A 82 15.78 6.95 3.50
C VAL A 82 16.03 7.83 2.28
N TYR A 83 17.31 8.06 1.95
CA TYR A 83 17.75 8.86 0.83
C TYR A 83 18.66 8.02 -0.08
N GLN A 84 18.41 8.07 -1.38
CA GLN A 84 19.07 7.24 -2.39
C GLN A 84 19.77 8.08 -3.48
N GLY A 85 19.84 9.40 -3.29
CA GLY A 85 20.52 10.32 -4.21
C GLY A 85 22.00 10.50 -3.87
N GLY A 86 22.70 11.27 -4.70
CA GLY A 86 24.11 11.61 -4.52
C GLY A 86 24.34 12.71 -3.47
N ALA A 87 25.55 12.83 -2.95
CA ALA A 87 25.92 13.88 -2.00
C ALA A 87 25.72 15.30 -2.56
N ASP A 88 25.93 15.46 -3.86
CA ASP A 88 25.76 16.69 -4.64
C ASP A 88 24.29 17.09 -4.86
N GLU A 89 23.36 16.15 -4.70
CA GLU A 89 21.91 16.41 -4.75
C GLU A 89 21.34 16.84 -3.39
N ILE A 90 22.15 16.85 -2.32
CA ILE A 90 21.77 17.33 -0.99
C ILE A 90 21.85 18.87 -0.98
N GLY A 91 20.76 19.54 -0.62
CA GLY A 91 20.72 21.00 -0.61
C GLY A 91 21.74 21.58 0.37
N GLY A 92 22.54 22.57 -0.05
CA GLY A 92 23.60 23.17 0.77
C GLY A 92 24.96 22.45 0.69
N PHE A 93 25.11 21.43 -0.18
CA PHE A 93 26.39 20.77 -0.41
C PHE A 93 27.46 21.71 -0.99
N GLU A 94 27.08 22.64 -1.87
CA GLU A 94 27.99 23.59 -2.51
C GLU A 94 28.67 24.55 -1.51
N ASP A 95 27.97 24.89 -0.42
CA ASP A 95 28.42 25.81 0.62
C ASP A 95 29.43 25.19 1.61
N LEU A 96 29.70 23.89 1.50
CA LEU A 96 30.62 23.18 2.38
C LEU A 96 32.08 23.31 1.93
N ILE A 97 33.01 23.15 2.87
CA ILE A 97 34.44 23.07 2.56
C ILE A 97 34.80 21.73 1.90
N ASP A 98 35.88 21.70 1.12
CA ASP A 98 36.24 20.52 0.31
C ASP A 98 36.44 19.23 1.13
N GLY A 99 36.97 19.35 2.36
CA GLY A 99 37.10 18.20 3.27
C GLY A 99 35.76 17.61 3.71
N GLU A 100 34.75 18.45 3.91
CA GLU A 100 33.40 18.05 4.29
C GLU A 100 32.61 17.48 3.10
N LYS A 101 32.79 18.08 1.92
CA LYS A 101 32.26 17.57 0.66
C LYS A 101 32.72 16.14 0.41
N GLN A 102 34.02 15.88 0.54
CA GLN A 102 34.57 14.53 0.40
C GLN A 102 34.03 13.55 1.45
N ALA A 103 33.76 14.01 2.68
CA ALA A 103 33.17 13.17 3.72
C ALA A 103 31.73 12.76 3.35
N LEU A 104 30.91 13.68 2.85
CA LEU A 104 29.55 13.37 2.40
C LEU A 104 29.54 12.51 1.14
N GLU A 105 30.43 12.76 0.18
CA GLU A 105 30.61 11.92 -1.01
C GLU A 105 30.97 10.48 -0.64
N LYS A 106 31.75 10.26 0.43
CA LYS A 106 32.04 8.91 0.93
C LYS A 106 30.82 8.22 1.55
N LEU A 107 29.86 8.97 2.08
CA LEU A 107 28.66 8.43 2.71
C LEU A 107 27.53 8.18 1.70
N PHE A 108 27.32 9.07 0.74
CA PHE A 108 26.18 9.03 -0.17
C PHE A 108 26.57 8.75 -1.64
N GLY A 109 27.86 8.75 -1.96
CA GLY A 109 28.35 8.71 -3.34
C GLY A 109 28.17 10.06 -4.05
N LYS A 110 28.69 10.18 -5.27
CA LYS A 110 28.29 11.25 -6.20
C LYS A 110 27.12 10.76 -7.05
N ALA A 111 26.19 11.65 -7.38
CA ALA A 111 25.21 11.35 -8.41
C ALA A 111 25.98 11.04 -9.71
N ALA A 112 25.57 10.00 -10.42
CA ALA A 112 26.21 9.66 -11.68
C ALA A 112 26.07 10.86 -12.65
N GLU A 113 27.21 11.44 -13.07
CA GLU A 113 27.24 12.56 -14.00
C GLU A 113 26.34 12.27 -15.21
N LYS A 114 25.28 13.07 -15.38
CA LYS A 114 24.67 13.22 -16.71
C LYS A 114 25.70 13.92 -17.58
N ARG A 115 26.46 13.14 -18.36
CA ARG A 115 27.29 13.67 -19.45
C ARG A 115 26.43 14.61 -20.31
N PRO A 116 26.96 15.77 -20.75
CA PRO A 116 26.26 16.60 -21.72
C PRO A 116 26.02 15.78 -22.99
N ALA A 117 24.80 15.87 -23.52
CA ALA A 117 24.40 15.21 -24.75
C ALA A 117 25.33 15.65 -25.88
N LYS A 118 26.25 14.77 -26.28
CA LYS A 118 26.83 14.80 -27.61
C LYS A 118 26.04 13.79 -28.42
N GLU A 119 25.36 14.28 -29.45
CA GLU A 119 24.69 13.48 -30.47
C GLU A 119 25.72 12.51 -31.06
N GLU A 120 25.61 11.23 -30.73
CA GLU A 120 26.00 10.15 -31.64
C GLU A 120 25.25 8.87 -31.27
N ASN A 121 24.70 8.26 -32.30
CA ASN A 121 23.89 7.06 -32.33
C ASN A 121 24.66 5.86 -31.74
N GLY A 122 24.06 5.10 -30.82
CA GLY A 122 24.70 3.87 -30.30
C GLY A 122 24.06 3.34 -29.03
N GLU A 123 23.45 2.17 -29.15
CA GLU A 123 22.66 1.45 -28.15
C GLU A 123 23.41 1.18 -26.84
N GLY A 124 22.73 1.44 -25.71
CA GLY A 124 23.13 1.07 -24.36
C GLY A 124 21.91 0.59 -23.54
N PRO A 125 22.11 -0.32 -22.58
CA PRO A 125 21.12 -1.28 -22.12
C PRO A 125 19.98 -0.64 -21.31
N PRO A 126 18.77 -1.20 -21.36
CA PRO A 126 17.58 -0.54 -20.83
C PRO A 126 17.66 -0.46 -19.31
N LYS A 127 17.73 0.78 -18.80
CA LYS A 127 17.16 1.11 -17.49
C LYS A 127 15.73 0.60 -17.51
N LYS A 128 15.46 -0.52 -16.83
CA LYS A 128 14.12 -1.02 -16.56
C LYS A 128 13.43 -0.04 -15.59
N LYS A 129 13.09 1.15 -16.10
CA LYS A 129 11.84 1.79 -15.74
C LYS A 129 10.80 0.77 -16.15
N GLU A 130 10.14 0.13 -15.20
CA GLU A 130 8.86 -0.48 -15.51
C GLU A 130 8.02 0.66 -16.09
N LYS A 131 7.94 0.71 -17.42
CA LYS A 131 6.81 1.29 -18.11
C LYS A 131 5.63 0.55 -17.51
N THR A 132 4.91 1.20 -16.60
CA THR A 132 3.51 0.89 -16.41
C THR A 132 2.93 1.07 -17.80
N GLU A 133 2.78 -0.02 -18.56
CA GLU A 133 2.03 0.02 -19.80
C GLU A 133 0.69 0.64 -19.43
N THR A 134 0.40 1.82 -19.96
CA THR A 134 -0.94 2.37 -19.95
C THR A 134 -1.76 1.43 -20.82
N VAL A 135 -2.29 0.38 -20.19
CA VAL A 135 -3.22 -0.51 -20.85
C VAL A 135 -4.49 0.28 -20.99
N GLU A 136 -4.69 0.81 -22.18
CA GLU A 136 -5.93 1.48 -22.49
C GLU A 136 -7.04 0.43 -22.54
N ASP A 137 -8.12 0.74 -21.84
CA ASP A 137 -9.33 -0.07 -21.82
C ASP A 137 -9.99 -0.04 -23.20
N ASP A 138 -10.44 -1.21 -23.70
CA ASP A 138 -11.20 -1.27 -24.95
C ASP A 138 -12.43 -0.34 -24.88
N PRO A 139 -12.85 0.29 -25.99
CA PRO A 139 -13.96 1.25 -25.99
C PRO A 139 -15.27 0.65 -25.46
N GLU A 140 -15.48 -0.65 -25.62
CA GLU A 140 -16.62 -1.36 -25.04
C GLU A 140 -16.54 -1.47 -23.51
N THR A 141 -15.35 -1.78 -22.98
CA THR A 141 -15.14 -1.88 -21.54
C THR A 141 -15.30 -0.51 -20.85
N LEU A 142 -14.84 0.57 -21.47
CA LEU A 142 -15.08 1.95 -21.02
C LEU A 142 -16.57 2.28 -20.95
N LYS A 143 -17.35 1.93 -21.97
CA LYS A 143 -18.82 2.12 -21.96
C LYS A 143 -19.48 1.34 -20.82
N LYS A 144 -19.04 0.11 -20.56
CA LYS A 144 -19.55 -0.71 -19.45
C LYS A 144 -19.15 -0.12 -18.09
N LEU A 145 -17.91 0.34 -17.94
CA LEU A 145 -17.41 1.01 -16.73
C LEU A 145 -18.18 2.30 -16.43
N LYS A 146 -18.46 3.12 -17.46
CA LYS A 146 -19.29 4.32 -17.32
C LYS A 146 -20.69 3.97 -16.83
N LYS A 147 -21.38 3.04 -17.52
CA LYS A 147 -22.72 2.56 -17.11
C LYS A 147 -22.74 2.04 -15.67
N GLN A 148 -21.72 1.27 -15.29
CA GLN A 148 -21.58 0.77 -13.92
C GLN A 148 -21.44 1.92 -12.92
N SER A 149 -20.55 2.88 -13.18
CA SER A 149 -20.34 4.04 -12.32
C SER A 149 -21.62 4.86 -12.14
N ASP A 150 -22.30 5.18 -13.23
CA ASP A 150 -23.52 6.00 -13.22
C ASP A 150 -24.66 5.28 -12.48
N THR A 151 -24.77 3.95 -12.66
CA THR A 151 -25.79 3.14 -11.97
C THR A 151 -25.54 3.09 -10.46
N LEU A 152 -24.28 2.86 -10.03
CA LEU A 152 -23.93 2.82 -8.61
C LEU A 152 -24.21 4.15 -7.92
N TRP A 153 -23.89 5.27 -8.58
CA TRP A 153 -24.17 6.60 -8.05
C TRP A 153 -25.68 6.91 -7.98
N ALA A 154 -26.45 6.57 -9.01
CA ALA A 154 -27.89 6.79 -9.01
C ALA A 154 -28.61 5.99 -7.91
N VAL A 155 -28.15 4.75 -7.65
CA VAL A 155 -28.68 3.95 -6.53
C VAL A 155 -28.23 4.53 -5.19
N ARG A 156 -26.98 5.01 -5.10
CA ARG A 156 -26.44 5.64 -3.89
C ARG A 156 -27.25 6.86 -3.46
N GLU A 157 -27.50 7.79 -4.38
CA GLU A 157 -28.27 9.01 -4.10
C GLU A 157 -29.68 8.66 -3.61
N LYS A 158 -30.38 7.75 -4.30
CA LYS A 158 -31.73 7.31 -3.90
C LYS A 158 -31.76 6.62 -2.54
N PHE A 159 -30.80 5.75 -2.26
CA PHE A 159 -30.74 5.08 -0.96
C PHE A 159 -30.38 6.06 0.16
N GLN A 160 -29.51 7.04 -0.11
CA GLN A 160 -29.14 8.05 0.87
C GLN A 160 -30.32 9.00 1.19
N GLU A 161 -31.19 9.30 0.22
CA GLU A 161 -32.35 10.17 0.41
C GLU A 161 -33.55 9.47 1.07
N ASN A 162 -33.72 8.16 0.86
CA ASN A 162 -34.95 7.44 1.21
C ASN A 162 -34.79 6.34 2.26
N LEU A 163 -33.57 6.05 2.74
CA LEU A 163 -33.32 5.01 3.76
C LEU A 163 -32.61 5.56 4.99
N ASP A 164 -33.13 5.16 6.15
CA ASP A 164 -32.48 5.39 7.43
C ASP A 164 -31.39 4.35 7.73
N SER A 165 -30.49 4.68 8.66
CA SER A 165 -29.42 3.76 9.09
C SER A 165 -29.94 2.43 9.62
N HIS A 166 -31.09 2.41 10.28
CA HIS A 166 -31.72 1.19 10.78
C HIS A 166 -32.30 0.34 9.65
N GLU A 167 -32.96 0.97 8.68
CA GLU A 167 -33.51 0.28 7.51
C GLU A 167 -32.40 -0.36 6.66
N MET A 168 -31.26 0.34 6.49
CA MET A 168 -30.08 -0.22 5.84
C MET A 168 -29.56 -1.48 6.54
N GLU A 169 -29.52 -1.46 7.87
CA GLU A 169 -29.07 -2.60 8.68
C GLU A 169 -30.04 -3.79 8.56
N GLU A 170 -31.35 -3.55 8.63
CA GLU A 170 -32.37 -4.59 8.44
C GLU A 170 -32.33 -5.21 7.04
N LEU A 171 -32.13 -4.41 5.99
CA LEU A 171 -31.99 -4.90 4.62
C LEU A 171 -30.78 -5.82 4.45
N LEU A 172 -29.65 -5.47 5.08
CA LEU A 172 -28.46 -6.31 5.09
C LEU A 172 -28.71 -7.62 5.83
N LEU A 173 -29.29 -7.56 7.03
CA LEU A 173 -29.59 -8.74 7.85
C LEU A 173 -30.53 -9.71 7.14
N ALA A 174 -31.57 -9.20 6.47
CA ALA A 174 -32.49 -10.03 5.71
C ALA A 174 -31.84 -10.77 4.53
N ASN A 175 -30.72 -10.25 4.02
CA ASN A 175 -29.92 -10.86 2.95
C ASN A 175 -28.72 -11.65 3.50
N GLY A 176 -28.73 -12.00 4.79
CA GLY A 176 -27.66 -12.78 5.44
C GLY A 176 -26.34 -12.01 5.54
N ARG A 177 -26.40 -10.68 5.59
CA ARG A 177 -25.26 -9.79 5.77
C ARG A 177 -25.32 -9.11 7.11
N TYR A 178 -24.16 -8.69 7.60
CA TYR A 178 -24.04 -7.92 8.82
C TYR A 178 -23.50 -6.53 8.53
N LYS A 179 -23.71 -5.64 9.48
CA LYS A 179 -23.20 -4.28 9.50
C LYS A 179 -21.67 -4.23 9.43
N THR A 180 -21.13 -3.51 8.44
CA THR A 180 -19.70 -3.24 8.36
C THR A 180 -19.22 -2.33 9.47
N LYS A 181 -17.95 -2.53 9.88
CA LYS A 181 -17.23 -1.59 10.73
C LYS A 181 -16.82 -0.37 9.89
N GLY A 182 -17.35 0.80 10.22
CA GLY A 182 -16.92 2.08 9.64
C GLY A 182 -18.04 3.04 9.20
N GLY A 183 -19.11 3.12 10.00
CA GLY A 183 -20.14 4.15 9.84
C GLY A 183 -21.23 3.84 8.80
N PRO A 184 -22.18 4.78 8.63
CA PRO A 184 -23.31 4.61 7.72
C PRO A 184 -22.89 4.57 6.25
N ASP A 185 -21.86 5.32 5.84
CA ASP A 185 -21.40 5.35 4.45
C ASP A 185 -20.90 3.98 3.97
N LYS A 186 -20.09 3.28 4.78
CA LYS A 186 -19.62 1.93 4.40
C LYS A 186 -20.75 0.91 4.37
N MET A 187 -21.76 1.09 5.21
CA MET A 187 -22.96 0.25 5.21
C MET A 187 -23.75 0.47 3.92
N LEU A 188 -23.91 1.73 3.51
CA LEU A 188 -24.54 2.11 2.25
C LEU A 188 -23.78 1.54 1.05
N ASP A 189 -22.45 1.67 1.01
CA ASP A 189 -21.60 1.10 -0.03
C ASP A 189 -21.79 -0.42 -0.18
N GLN A 190 -21.83 -1.15 0.94
CA GLN A 190 -22.09 -2.60 0.97
C GLN A 190 -23.50 -2.94 0.47
N LEU A 191 -24.50 -2.16 0.90
CA LEU A 191 -25.89 -2.37 0.50
C LEU A 191 -26.06 -2.15 -1.00
N ILE A 192 -25.46 -1.10 -1.57
CA ILE A 192 -25.48 -0.81 -3.01
C ILE A 192 -24.81 -1.94 -3.80
N ASP A 193 -23.64 -2.43 -3.36
CA ASP A 193 -22.99 -3.57 -4.00
C ASP A 193 -23.92 -4.78 -4.03
N CYS A 194 -24.51 -5.15 -2.89
CA CYS A 194 -25.44 -6.27 -2.82
C CYS A 194 -26.69 -6.03 -3.67
N ALA A 195 -27.23 -4.81 -3.68
CA ALA A 195 -28.45 -4.44 -4.37
C ALA A 195 -28.29 -4.49 -5.90
N VAL A 196 -27.19 -3.95 -6.43
CA VAL A 196 -26.94 -3.83 -7.87
C VAL A 196 -26.41 -5.12 -8.47
N PHE A 197 -25.53 -5.82 -7.75
CA PHE A 197 -24.82 -6.98 -8.28
C PHE A 197 -25.36 -8.32 -7.76
N GLY A 198 -26.17 -8.31 -6.71
CA GLY A 198 -26.54 -9.49 -5.94
C GLY A 198 -25.58 -9.74 -4.78
N VAL A 199 -26.00 -10.60 -3.87
CA VAL A 199 -25.30 -10.95 -2.64
C VAL A 199 -24.24 -12.03 -2.94
N PRO A 200 -22.93 -11.76 -2.75
CA PRO A 200 -21.91 -12.80 -2.89
C PRO A 200 -22.16 -14.03 -2.00
N ALA A 201 -21.92 -15.22 -2.51
CA ALA A 201 -21.98 -16.45 -1.75
C ALA A 201 -20.98 -16.43 -0.58
N LYS A 202 -21.17 -17.35 0.37
CA LYS A 202 -20.22 -17.57 1.47
C LYS A 202 -18.87 -18.02 0.91
N CYS A 203 -17.80 -17.77 1.66
CA CYS A 203 -16.45 -18.15 1.27
C CYS A 203 -16.34 -19.68 1.16
N THR A 204 -15.69 -20.15 0.10
CA THR A 204 -15.40 -21.58 -0.11
C THR A 204 -14.25 -22.11 0.75
N LYS A 205 -13.42 -21.22 1.31
CA LYS A 205 -12.22 -21.58 2.08
C LYS A 205 -12.40 -21.55 3.60
N CYS A 206 -13.47 -20.95 4.10
CA CYS A 206 -13.72 -20.88 5.54
C CYS A 206 -15.23 -20.86 5.84
N GLU A 207 -15.62 -21.50 6.94
CA GLU A 207 -17.03 -21.75 7.28
C GLU A 207 -17.84 -20.47 7.52
N ASN A 208 -17.24 -19.49 8.19
CA ASN A 208 -17.89 -18.22 8.56
C ASN A 208 -17.43 -17.03 7.70
N GLY A 209 -16.94 -17.30 6.50
CA GLY A 209 -16.43 -16.27 5.61
C GLY A 209 -17.51 -15.56 4.82
N THR A 210 -17.59 -14.25 4.99
CA THR A 210 -18.36 -13.37 4.11
C THR A 210 -17.41 -12.60 3.20
N LEU A 211 -17.74 -12.54 1.91
CA LEU A 211 -17.00 -11.80 0.90
C LEU A 211 -17.50 -10.36 0.84
N PHE A 212 -16.56 -9.41 0.91
CA PHE A 212 -16.81 -7.99 0.76
C PHE A 212 -15.97 -7.43 -0.36
N PHE A 213 -16.52 -6.49 -1.12
CA PHE A 213 -15.75 -5.80 -2.13
C PHE A 213 -14.72 -4.88 -1.48
N SER A 214 -13.44 -5.07 -1.83
CA SER A 214 -12.34 -4.22 -1.37
C SER A 214 -11.88 -3.30 -2.49
N THR A 215 -12.05 -1.99 -2.30
CA THR A 215 -11.61 -0.97 -3.27
C THR A 215 -10.09 -0.95 -3.45
N SER A 216 -9.32 -1.30 -2.41
CA SER A 216 -7.85 -1.29 -2.50
C SER A 216 -7.28 -2.49 -3.25
N ALA A 217 -7.96 -3.63 -3.19
CA ALA A 217 -7.51 -4.86 -3.86
C ALA A 217 -8.25 -5.13 -5.17
N HIS A 218 -9.22 -4.28 -5.53
CA HIS A 218 -10.06 -4.43 -6.73
C HIS A 218 -10.63 -5.84 -6.87
N ALA A 219 -11.06 -6.44 -5.75
CA ALA A 219 -11.54 -7.80 -5.66
C ALA A 219 -12.42 -7.99 -4.41
N TYR A 220 -13.26 -9.02 -4.42
CA TYR A 220 -13.97 -9.48 -3.25
C TYR A 220 -13.02 -10.23 -2.33
N GLN A 221 -12.87 -9.77 -1.10
CA GLN A 221 -12.02 -10.37 -0.08
C GLN A 221 -12.87 -10.97 1.04
N CYS A 222 -12.43 -12.13 1.51
CA CYS A 222 -13.04 -12.76 2.67
C CYS A 222 -12.64 -12.03 3.95
N MET A 223 -13.64 -11.73 4.79
CA MET A 223 -13.42 -11.16 6.13
C MET A 223 -13.52 -12.19 7.26
N GLY A 224 -13.71 -13.47 6.90
CA GLY A 224 -13.75 -14.57 7.86
C GLY A 224 -12.38 -15.03 8.32
N ASN A 225 -12.39 -16.02 9.22
CA ASN A 225 -11.20 -16.69 9.71
C ASN A 225 -11.25 -18.17 9.34
N ILE A 226 -10.09 -18.76 9.03
CA ILE A 226 -9.94 -20.20 8.79
C ILE A 226 -9.84 -20.93 10.14
N SER A 227 -9.12 -20.33 11.08
CA SER A 227 -9.02 -20.78 12.48
C SER A 227 -9.10 -19.57 13.41
N GLU A 228 -9.21 -19.78 14.72
CA GLU A 228 -9.31 -18.70 15.71
C GLU A 228 -8.17 -17.66 15.62
N TYR A 229 -7.00 -18.08 15.14
CA TYR A 229 -5.80 -17.24 15.05
C TYR A 229 -5.47 -16.80 13.61
N THR A 230 -6.10 -17.39 12.59
CA THR A 230 -5.71 -17.19 11.17
C THR A 230 -6.86 -16.61 10.35
N ARG A 231 -6.66 -15.39 9.85
CA ARG A 231 -7.60 -14.73 8.93
C ARG A 231 -7.59 -15.41 7.56
N CYS A 232 -8.76 -15.53 6.95
CA CYS A 232 -8.89 -16.02 5.58
C CYS A 232 -8.32 -15.01 4.57
N MET A 233 -7.41 -15.45 3.71
CA MET A 233 -6.81 -14.65 2.64
C MET A 233 -7.47 -14.90 1.28
N HIS A 234 -8.67 -15.48 1.25
CA HIS A 234 -9.36 -15.73 -0.01
C HIS A 234 -9.80 -14.43 -0.67
N SER A 235 -9.41 -14.25 -1.94
CA SER A 235 -9.89 -13.18 -2.79
C SER A 235 -10.41 -13.73 -4.13
N THR A 236 -11.47 -13.15 -4.65
CA THR A 236 -12.03 -13.47 -5.98
C THR A 236 -12.57 -12.21 -6.64
N ARG A 237 -12.48 -12.11 -7.97
CA ARG A 237 -13.12 -11.02 -8.74
C ARG A 237 -14.53 -11.42 -9.20
N LYS A 238 -14.79 -12.71 -9.32
CA LYS A 238 -16.06 -13.28 -9.78
C LYS A 238 -16.60 -14.24 -8.71
N PRO A 239 -17.22 -13.71 -7.64
CA PRO A 239 -17.92 -14.56 -6.70
C PRO A 239 -19.24 -15.05 -7.29
N ASP A 240 -19.68 -16.25 -6.90
CA ASP A 240 -21.05 -16.70 -7.13
C ASP A 240 -22.00 -15.79 -6.35
N ARG A 241 -23.17 -15.48 -6.90
CA ARG A 241 -24.11 -14.51 -6.30
C ARG A 241 -25.54 -15.03 -6.23
N VAL A 242 -26.24 -14.62 -5.19
CA VAL A 242 -27.67 -14.82 -4.99
C VAL A 242 -28.37 -13.47 -5.21
N PRO A 243 -29.54 -13.41 -5.88
CA PRO A 243 -30.24 -12.16 -6.10
C PRO A 243 -30.63 -11.49 -4.77
N PHE A 244 -30.47 -10.16 -4.71
CA PHE A 244 -30.87 -9.36 -3.57
C PHE A 244 -32.38 -9.34 -3.39
N ARG A 245 -32.86 -9.58 -2.17
CA ARG A 245 -34.29 -9.63 -1.86
C ARG A 245 -34.65 -8.57 -0.82
N ILE A 246 -35.66 -7.76 -1.16
CA ILE A 246 -36.27 -6.81 -0.24
C ILE A 246 -37.40 -7.52 0.53
N PRO A 247 -37.35 -7.60 1.87
CA PRO A 247 -38.39 -8.24 2.67
C PRO A 247 -39.76 -7.59 2.51
N SER A 248 -40.82 -8.40 2.49
CA SER A 248 -42.20 -7.90 2.36
C SER A 248 -42.63 -6.96 3.49
N LYS A 249 -42.01 -7.06 4.68
CA LYS A 249 -42.26 -6.14 5.80
C LYS A 249 -41.78 -4.72 5.45
N MET A 250 -40.57 -4.61 4.91
CA MET A 250 -39.95 -3.35 4.50
C MET A 250 -40.68 -2.66 3.35
N LYS A 251 -41.25 -3.45 2.43
CA LYS A 251 -42.09 -2.91 1.35
C LYS A 251 -43.39 -2.28 1.83
N LYS A 252 -43.86 -2.64 3.03
CA LYS A 252 -45.09 -2.06 3.61
C LYS A 252 -44.78 -0.79 4.41
N SER A 253 -43.60 -0.71 5.02
CA SER A 253 -43.18 0.44 5.81
C SER A 253 -42.64 1.58 4.97
N ASN A 254 -41.99 1.28 3.84
CA ASN A 254 -41.34 2.28 3.01
C ASN A 254 -41.83 2.19 1.54
N GLU A 255 -42.51 3.25 1.08
CA GLU A 255 -43.09 3.35 -0.27
C GLU A 255 -42.02 3.32 -1.38
N PHE A 256 -40.82 3.84 -1.09
CA PHE A 256 -39.70 3.81 -2.02
C PHE A 256 -39.27 2.37 -2.29
N LEU A 257 -39.13 1.53 -1.25
CA LEU A 257 -38.74 0.13 -1.41
C LEU A 257 -39.80 -0.73 -2.12
N ALA A 258 -41.05 -0.30 -2.12
CA ALA A 258 -42.13 -0.97 -2.84
C ALA A 258 -42.11 -0.67 -4.34
N SER A 259 -41.89 0.60 -4.69
CA SER A 259 -41.95 1.10 -6.07
C SER A 259 -40.63 0.97 -6.82
N TYR A 260 -39.50 1.04 -6.10
CA TYR A 260 -38.20 1.13 -6.72
C TYR A 260 -37.69 -0.21 -7.24
N GLN A 261 -37.48 -0.28 -8.56
CA GLN A 261 -36.81 -1.39 -9.21
C GLN A 261 -35.31 -1.12 -9.27
N ILE A 262 -34.55 -1.88 -8.49
CA ILE A 262 -33.09 -1.76 -8.45
C ILE A 262 -32.51 -2.33 -9.75
N PRO A 263 -31.71 -1.56 -10.51
CA PRO A 263 -31.03 -2.06 -11.69
C PRO A 263 -30.09 -3.21 -11.32
N GLN A 264 -30.24 -4.35 -11.98
CA GLN A 264 -29.38 -5.51 -11.79
C GLN A 264 -28.29 -5.53 -12.86
N LEU A 265 -27.03 -5.47 -12.45
CA LEU A 265 -25.87 -5.70 -13.31
C LEU A 265 -25.38 -7.13 -13.12
N THR A 266 -25.07 -7.83 -14.22
CA THR A 266 -24.63 -9.23 -14.19
C THR A 266 -23.31 -9.40 -13.46
N GLU A 267 -22.25 -8.76 -13.95
CA GLU A 267 -20.91 -8.85 -13.39
C GLU A 267 -20.33 -7.47 -13.12
N ARG A 268 -19.45 -7.40 -12.10
CA ARG A 268 -18.68 -6.18 -11.84
C ARG A 268 -17.54 -6.10 -12.85
N VAL A 269 -17.48 -4.99 -13.57
CA VAL A 269 -16.46 -4.69 -14.57
C VAL A 269 -15.30 -3.97 -13.90
N TYR A 270 -14.08 -4.33 -14.30
CA TYR A 270 -12.82 -3.79 -13.82
C TYR A 270 -12.05 -3.18 -14.99
N SER A 271 -11.22 -2.17 -14.74
CA SER A 271 -10.31 -1.66 -15.77
C SER A 271 -9.14 -2.63 -16.00
N ALA A 272 -8.59 -2.60 -17.20
CA ALA A 272 -7.46 -3.41 -17.63
C ALA A 272 -6.21 -3.13 -16.79
N ALA A 273 -6.00 -1.88 -16.38
CA ALA A 273 -4.97 -1.51 -15.42
C ALA A 273 -5.12 -2.27 -14.10
N MET A 274 -6.34 -2.35 -13.54
CA MET A 274 -6.61 -3.10 -12.31
C MET A 274 -6.46 -4.62 -12.51
N LEU A 275 -6.70 -5.12 -13.72
CA LEU A 275 -6.57 -6.55 -14.00
C LEU A 275 -5.11 -7.03 -13.96
N LYS A 276 -4.16 -6.18 -14.37
CA LYS A 276 -2.71 -6.48 -14.41
C LYS A 276 -1.97 -6.29 -13.07
N GLU A 277 -2.59 -5.71 -12.04
CA GLU A 277 -1.98 -5.66 -10.71
C GLU A 277 -1.94 -7.07 -10.10
N VAL A 278 -0.83 -7.77 -10.33
CA VAL A 278 -0.49 -9.03 -9.65
C VAL A 278 0.26 -8.67 -8.37
N PRO A 279 -0.09 -9.25 -7.20
CA PRO A 279 0.75 -9.15 -6.02
C PRO A 279 2.18 -9.57 -6.37
N LEU A 280 3.19 -8.78 -5.95
CA LEU A 280 4.60 -9.16 -6.07
C LEU A 280 4.81 -10.53 -5.40
N GLU A 281 4.82 -11.60 -6.18
CA GLU A 281 5.21 -12.91 -5.70
C GLU A 281 6.70 -12.86 -5.38
N LYS A 282 6.97 -12.76 -4.08
CA LYS A 282 8.30 -12.77 -3.45
C LYS A 282 9.14 -11.55 -3.84
N ALA A 283 9.13 -10.56 -2.95
CA ALA A 283 10.25 -9.61 -2.88
C ALA A 283 11.54 -10.44 -2.79
N LYS A 284 12.42 -10.30 -3.79
CA LYS A 284 13.75 -10.90 -3.73
C LYS A 284 14.40 -10.39 -2.45
N PRO A 285 14.96 -11.26 -1.58
CA PRO A 285 15.71 -10.78 -0.45
C PRO A 285 16.80 -9.85 -1.00
N GLY A 286 16.81 -8.60 -0.53
CA GLY A 286 17.87 -7.66 -0.87
C GLY A 286 19.23 -8.29 -0.54
N PRO A 287 20.32 -7.85 -1.19
CA PRO A 287 21.63 -8.44 -0.98
C PRO A 287 21.95 -8.41 0.53
N SER A 288 22.04 -9.59 1.13
CA SER A 288 22.50 -9.75 2.50
C SER A 288 23.95 -9.31 2.52
N LEU A 289 24.22 -8.15 3.12
CA LEU A 289 25.58 -7.75 3.46
C LEU A 289 26.07 -8.71 4.54
N THR A 290 26.68 -9.81 4.11
CA THR A 290 27.46 -10.68 4.99
C THR A 290 28.63 -9.86 5.53
N ARG A 291 28.52 -9.39 6.78
CA ARG A 291 29.65 -8.87 7.54
C ARG A 291 30.62 -10.03 7.76
N THR A 292 31.69 -10.07 6.98
CA THR A 292 32.91 -10.80 7.37
C THR A 292 33.48 -10.09 8.60
N VAL A 293 33.24 -10.68 9.78
CA VAL A 293 33.96 -10.28 10.99
C VAL A 293 35.39 -10.81 10.87
N GLY A 294 36.32 -9.91 10.55
CA GLY A 294 37.74 -10.16 10.63
C GLY A 294 38.14 -10.47 12.07
N ALA A 295 38.95 -11.51 12.22
CA ALA A 295 39.51 -11.96 13.48
C ALA A 295 40.39 -10.87 14.11
N THR A 296 40.09 -10.47 15.34
CA THR A 296 41.07 -9.83 16.22
C THR A 296 40.90 -10.32 17.66
N SER A 297 41.96 -11.01 18.09
CA SER A 297 42.52 -11.13 19.44
C SER A 297 41.62 -11.48 20.62
N GLU A 298 41.91 -12.67 21.15
CA GLU A 298 41.60 -13.21 22.46
C GLU A 298 41.74 -12.19 23.60
N LYS A 299 40.73 -12.16 24.49
CA LYS A 299 40.89 -11.88 25.93
C LYS A 299 39.72 -12.48 26.72
N SER A 300 40.02 -13.65 27.29
CA SER A 300 39.58 -14.24 28.56
C SER A 300 38.20 -13.90 29.14
N PHE A 301 37.39 -14.95 29.20
CA PHE A 301 36.17 -15.15 30.00
C PHE A 301 36.49 -15.54 31.46
N LEU A 302 35.76 -15.00 32.44
CA LEU A 302 35.38 -15.63 33.73
C LEU A 302 34.03 -15.02 34.16
N SER A 303 32.88 -15.57 33.76
CA SER A 303 32.10 -16.68 34.36
C SER A 303 31.40 -16.37 35.69
N SER A 304 30.06 -16.40 35.67
CA SER A 304 29.23 -17.01 36.73
C SER A 304 27.89 -17.54 36.18
N LYS A 305 27.82 -18.88 36.23
CA LYS A 305 26.77 -19.92 36.04
C LYS A 305 25.30 -19.43 36.05
N SER A 306 24.40 -19.94 35.20
CA SER A 306 23.97 -21.35 35.11
C SER A 306 23.12 -21.63 33.86
N GLY A 307 23.11 -22.89 33.37
CA GLY A 307 22.16 -23.40 32.36
C GLY A 307 22.85 -24.02 31.12
N GLY A 308 22.70 -25.33 30.91
CA GLY A 308 23.53 -26.14 30.01
C GLY A 308 23.37 -25.89 28.51
N ARG A 309 24.43 -26.21 27.75
CA ARG A 309 24.41 -26.24 26.28
C ARG A 309 23.49 -27.36 25.78
N GLN A 310 22.27 -27.00 25.43
CA GLN A 310 21.32 -27.89 24.76
C GLN A 310 21.75 -28.04 23.30
N LYS A 311 22.12 -29.27 22.89
CA LYS A 311 22.40 -29.59 21.49
C LYS A 311 21.07 -29.59 20.73
N MET A 312 20.83 -28.57 19.91
CA MET A 312 19.64 -28.50 19.07
C MET A 312 19.80 -29.42 17.86
N LEU A 313 18.77 -30.20 17.55
CA LEU A 313 18.75 -31.11 16.41
C LEU A 313 17.94 -30.47 15.28
N VAL A 314 18.45 -30.53 14.04
CA VAL A 314 17.74 -30.02 12.86
C VAL A 314 17.28 -31.20 12.01
N LYS A 315 15.98 -31.30 11.76
CA LYS A 315 15.37 -32.35 10.93
C LYS A 315 14.42 -31.69 9.94
N ASN A 316 14.54 -32.02 8.64
CA ASN A 316 13.75 -31.43 7.55
C ASN A 316 13.75 -29.89 7.49
N GLY A 317 14.87 -29.26 7.87
CA GLY A 317 15.03 -27.80 7.83
C GLY A 317 14.35 -27.05 8.99
N CYS A 318 13.80 -27.76 9.99
CA CYS A 318 13.31 -27.17 11.22
C CYS A 318 14.13 -27.66 12.43
N THR A 319 14.42 -26.74 13.34
CA THR A 319 15.10 -27.03 14.61
C THR A 319 14.08 -27.57 15.60
N VAL A 320 14.29 -28.80 16.08
CA VAL A 320 13.42 -29.47 17.05
C VAL A 320 14.12 -29.59 18.41
N ASP A 321 13.37 -29.36 19.49
CA ASP A 321 13.85 -29.57 20.84
C ASP A 321 13.93 -31.08 21.15
N PRO A 322 15.09 -31.62 21.55
CA PRO A 322 15.24 -33.04 21.89
C PRO A 322 14.28 -33.56 22.96
N ALA A 323 13.70 -32.69 23.80
CA ALA A 323 12.75 -33.11 24.83
C ALA A 323 11.36 -33.52 24.28
N ALA A 324 11.00 -33.07 23.07
CA ALA A 324 9.67 -33.31 22.50
C ALA A 324 9.48 -34.74 21.95
N GLU A 325 10.55 -35.47 21.62
CA GLU A 325 10.45 -36.84 21.06
C GLU A 325 10.06 -37.90 22.09
N LYS A 326 10.18 -37.63 23.40
CA LYS A 326 9.86 -38.62 24.45
C LYS A 326 8.38 -38.69 24.83
N ALA A 327 7.54 -37.83 24.28
CA ALA A 327 6.10 -37.82 24.58
C ALA A 327 5.27 -38.77 23.68
N GLU A 328 5.83 -39.28 22.57
CA GLU A 328 5.08 -40.13 21.61
C GLU A 328 5.31 -41.64 21.81
N LYS A 329 5.91 -42.08 22.92
CA LYS A 329 6.14 -43.52 23.21
C LYS A 329 5.64 -43.97 24.59
N LEU A 330 4.53 -43.43 25.05
CA LEU A 330 3.74 -44.01 26.14
C LEU A 330 2.27 -44.12 25.74
#